data_AF-A0A4U9YTV4-F1
#
_entry.id   AF-A0A4U9YTV4-F1
#
_cell.length_a   1.000
_cell.length_b   1.000
_cell.length_c   1.000
_cell.angle_alpha   90.00
_cell.angle_beta   90.00
_cell.angle_gamma   90.00
#
_symmetry.space_group_name_H-M   'P 1'
#
loop_
_entity.id
_entity.type
_entity.pdbx_description
1 polymer ?
#
loop_
_entity_poly.entity_id
_entity_poly.type
_entity_poly.pdbx_seq_one_letter_code
_entity_poly.pdbx_strand_id
1 'polypeptide(L)'
;MNYIIEQYFKGNRVEKFLSKGKKSPAEVITLETPLLNCGFSFNQKFRDYFSAVTGVSPFKFNADMATAWRKVKRDNDIKFTIQDMIKIYYGESDYAKYDNSVCQWNQFLKDFCTDECSNNYSNKLKVASILWKEVKESKNEKVYSKQLLNEHRYKIDEYHK
;
A
#
# COMPACT_ATOMS: atom_id res chain seq x y z
N MET A 1 4.89 -12.88 9.04
CA MET A 1 3.64 -12.24 9.48
C MET A 1 4.02 -10.94 10.20
N ASN A 2 3.25 -9.85 10.08
CA ASN A 2 3.63 -8.55 10.65
C ASN A 2 3.32 -8.53 12.16
N TYR A 3 4.34 -8.27 13.00
CA TYR A 3 4.22 -8.25 14.48
C TYR A 3 3.01 -7.44 14.98
N ILE A 4 2.71 -6.31 14.32
CA ILE A 4 1.57 -5.45 14.69
C ILE A 4 0.23 -6.18 14.47
N ILE A 5 0.13 -6.95 13.39
CA ILE A 5 -1.08 -7.72 13.06
C ILE A 5 -1.28 -8.86 14.07
N GLU A 6 -0.21 -9.54 14.47
CA GLU A 6 -0.29 -10.59 15.49
C GLU A 6 -0.74 -10.06 16.86
N GLN A 7 -0.24 -8.89 17.28
CA GLN A 7 -0.65 -8.28 18.55
C GLN A 7 -2.12 -7.85 18.55
N TYR A 8 -2.62 -7.37 17.41
CA TYR A 8 -4.04 -7.02 17.25
C TYR A 8 -4.97 -8.23 17.47
N PHE A 9 -4.66 -9.38 16.85
CA PHE A 9 -5.45 -10.60 17.05
C PHE A 9 -5.36 -11.17 18.47
N LYS A 10 -4.34 -10.79 19.23
CA LYS A 10 -4.17 -11.15 20.65
C LYS A 10 -4.84 -10.16 21.61
N GLY A 11 -5.50 -9.12 21.12
CA GLY A 11 -6.12 -8.09 21.95
C GLY A 11 -5.14 -7.13 22.63
N ASN A 12 -3.86 -7.16 22.25
CA ASN A 12 -2.83 -6.34 22.86
C ASN A 12 -2.76 -4.96 22.20
N ARG A 13 -2.66 -3.91 23.02
CA ARG A 13 -2.36 -2.55 22.52
C ARG A 13 -0.87 -2.46 22.19
N VAL A 14 -0.56 -2.20 20.91
CA VAL A 14 0.81 -1.90 20.48
C VAL A 14 1.07 -0.42 20.71
N GLU A 15 1.95 -0.08 21.65
CA GLU A 15 2.46 1.28 21.78
C GLU A 15 3.35 1.61 20.57
N LYS A 16 2.96 2.64 19.82
CA LYS A 16 3.81 3.17 18.74
C LYS A 16 4.97 3.92 19.37
N PHE A 17 6.19 3.42 19.20
CA PHE A 17 7.39 4.23 19.39
C PHE A 17 7.40 5.34 18.33
N LEU A 18 6.90 6.51 18.71
CA LEU A 18 7.12 7.73 17.95
C LEU A 18 8.59 8.11 18.17
N SER A 19 9.46 7.65 17.28
CA SER A 19 10.77 8.28 17.12
C SER A 19 10.52 9.75 16.80
N LYS A 20 10.66 10.61 17.82
CA LYS A 20 10.70 12.05 17.65
C LYS A 20 12.05 12.36 16.99
N GLY A 21 12.09 12.25 15.66
CA GLY A 21 13.16 12.87 14.88
C GLY A 21 13.25 14.34 15.27
N LYS A 22 14.47 14.83 15.51
CA LYS A 22 14.73 16.24 15.80
C LYS A 22 14.03 17.08 14.74
N LYS A 23 13.02 17.86 15.12
CA LYS A 23 12.44 18.88 14.24
C LYS A 23 13.49 19.98 14.10
N SER A 24 14.17 20.04 12.96
CA SER A 24 14.93 21.24 12.61
C SER A 24 13.97 22.43 12.46
N PRO A 25 14.44 23.66 12.72
CA PRO A 25 13.66 24.87 12.49
C PRO A 25 13.21 24.95 11.04
N ALA A 26 12.22 25.79 10.74
CA ALA A 26 11.66 25.97 9.40
C ALA A 26 12.72 26.44 8.38
N GLU A 27 13.50 25.49 7.86
CA GLU A 27 14.30 25.67 6.66
C GLU A 27 13.32 25.89 5.49
N VAL A 28 13.63 26.89 4.68
CA VAL A 28 12.92 27.16 3.43
C VAL A 28 13.01 25.88 2.60
N ILE A 29 11.87 25.22 2.42
CA ILE A 29 11.79 24.01 1.61
C ILE A 29 11.94 24.44 0.15
N THR A 30 12.98 23.96 -0.52
CA THR A 30 13.24 24.18 -1.95
C THR A 30 13.19 22.85 -2.69
N LEU A 31 13.16 22.91 -4.04
CA LEU A 31 13.17 21.71 -4.88
C LEU A 31 14.40 20.82 -4.65
N GLU A 32 15.55 21.43 -4.40
CA GLU A 32 16.83 20.74 -4.18
C GLU A 32 17.00 20.23 -2.75
N THR A 33 16.05 20.52 -1.84
CA THR A 33 16.17 20.10 -0.45
C THR A 33 16.04 18.57 -0.34
N PRO A 34 17.01 17.87 0.26
CA PRO A 34 16.91 16.42 0.47
C PRO A 34 15.75 16.03 1.40
N LEU A 35 15.00 14.99 1.04
CA LEU A 35 13.81 14.58 1.80
C LEU A 35 14.13 14.15 3.24
N LEU A 36 15.27 13.49 3.44
CA LEU A 36 15.70 13.06 4.78
C LEU A 36 16.04 14.25 5.69
N ASN A 37 16.39 15.40 5.12
CA ASN A 37 16.87 16.56 5.88
C ASN A 37 15.76 17.60 6.15
N CYS A 38 14.65 17.59 5.39
CA CYS A 38 13.58 18.59 5.53
C CYS A 38 12.39 18.16 6.40
N GLY A 39 12.49 17.02 7.10
CA GLY A 39 11.39 16.48 7.89
C GLY A 39 10.19 16.02 7.04
N PHE A 40 10.45 15.54 5.83
CA PHE A 40 9.40 15.11 4.89
C PHE A 40 8.45 14.07 5.49
N SER A 41 7.16 14.32 5.32
CA SER A 41 6.11 13.34 5.60
C SER A 41 4.88 13.64 4.76
N PHE A 42 4.03 12.63 4.54
CA PHE A 42 2.79 12.73 3.76
C PHE A 42 1.67 13.46 4.54
N ASN A 43 1.94 14.70 4.95
CA ASN A 43 1.06 15.55 5.75
C ASN A 43 0.51 16.72 4.92
N GLN A 44 -0.38 17.52 5.52
CA GLN A 44 -0.99 18.67 4.82
C GLN A 44 0.04 19.73 4.38
N LYS A 45 1.03 20.05 5.24
CA LYS A 45 2.10 21.00 4.92
C LYS A 45 2.79 20.67 3.59
N PHE A 46 3.18 19.40 3.39
CA PHE A 46 3.80 18.99 2.12
C PHE A 46 2.78 18.85 0.99
N ARG A 47 1.50 18.55 1.25
CA ARG A 47 0.48 18.61 0.20
C ARG A 47 0.33 20.03 -0.35
N ASP A 48 0.29 21.03 0.52
CA ASP A 48 0.15 22.43 0.13
C ASP A 48 1.36 22.90 -0.68
N TYR A 49 2.57 22.54 -0.23
CA TYR A 49 3.80 22.83 -0.97
C TYR A 49 3.82 22.17 -2.36
N PHE A 50 3.55 20.87 -2.45
CA PHE A 50 3.52 20.16 -3.73
C PHE A 50 2.40 20.69 -4.64
N SER A 51 1.25 21.08 -4.07
CA SER A 51 0.17 21.73 -4.81
C SER A 51 0.60 23.05 -5.42
N ALA A 52 1.28 23.90 -4.66
CA ALA A 52 1.80 25.17 -5.16
C ALA A 52 2.86 24.99 -6.26
N VAL A 53 3.76 24.01 -6.11
CA VAL A 53 4.83 23.74 -7.09
C VAL A 53 4.30 23.09 -8.38
N THR A 54 3.33 22.19 -8.27
CA THR A 54 2.78 21.47 -9.44
C THR A 54 1.60 22.19 -10.09
N GLY A 55 1.00 23.18 -9.42
CA GLY A 55 -0.25 23.80 -9.86
C GLY A 55 -1.49 22.91 -9.69
N VAL A 56 -1.37 21.71 -9.10
CA VAL A 56 -2.47 20.75 -8.95
C VAL A 56 -3.12 20.91 -7.57
N SER A 57 -4.42 21.21 -7.53
CA SER A 57 -5.21 21.28 -6.30
C SER A 57 -6.57 20.58 -6.45
N PRO A 58 -6.94 19.62 -5.58
CA PRO A 58 -6.18 19.15 -4.42
C PRO A 58 -5.04 18.19 -4.80
N PHE A 59 -3.85 18.39 -4.24
CA PHE A 59 -2.70 17.52 -4.48
C PHE A 59 -2.81 16.18 -3.72
N LYS A 60 -2.59 15.07 -4.43
CA LYS A 60 -2.59 13.72 -3.87
C LYS A 60 -1.29 12.98 -4.20
N PHE A 61 -0.56 12.60 -3.15
CA PHE A 61 0.56 11.68 -3.27
C PHE A 61 0.11 10.33 -3.87
N ASN A 62 0.82 9.86 -4.89
CA ASN A 62 0.54 8.58 -5.54
C ASN A 62 1.31 7.42 -4.85
N ALA A 63 1.03 6.19 -5.29
CA ALA A 63 1.63 5.00 -4.71
C ALA A 63 3.14 4.89 -5.00
N ASP A 64 3.59 5.38 -6.15
CA ASP A 64 5.01 5.41 -6.54
C ASP A 64 5.81 6.31 -5.61
N MET A 65 5.33 7.53 -5.32
CA MET A 65 5.91 8.46 -4.35
C MET A 65 6.01 7.83 -2.95
N ALA A 66 4.98 7.11 -2.51
CA ALA A 66 5.01 6.37 -1.25
C ALA A 66 6.08 5.26 -1.24
N THR A 67 6.26 4.59 -2.38
CA THR A 67 7.26 3.52 -2.55
C THR A 67 8.68 4.11 -2.58
N ALA A 68 8.88 5.21 -3.30
CA ALA A 68 10.11 5.98 -3.33
C ALA A 68 10.51 6.41 -1.92
N TRP A 69 9.60 6.98 -1.15
CA TRP A 69 9.94 7.42 0.20
C TRP A 69 10.35 6.27 1.13
N ARG A 70 9.72 5.10 1.00
CA ARG A 70 10.16 3.90 1.74
C ARG A 70 11.55 3.46 1.31
N LYS A 71 11.86 3.52 0.01
CA LYS A 71 13.19 3.20 -0.54
C LYS A 71 14.25 4.17 -0.03
N VAL A 72 14.01 5.49 -0.11
CA VAL A 72 14.90 6.53 0.41
C VAL A 72 15.27 6.28 1.87
N LYS A 73 14.29 5.95 2.72
CA LYS A 73 14.55 5.63 4.14
C LYS A 73 15.35 4.35 4.34
N ARG A 74 15.01 3.30 3.58
CA ARG A 74 15.66 1.98 3.69
C ARG A 74 17.11 2.05 3.24
N ASP A 75 17.36 2.78 2.15
CA ASP A 75 18.67 2.88 1.52
C ASP A 75 19.48 4.06 2.09
N ASN A 76 18.86 4.84 3.00
CA ASN A 76 19.40 6.07 3.58
C ASN A 76 19.92 7.05 2.52
N ASP A 77 19.12 7.25 1.46
CA ASP A 77 19.48 8.05 0.30
C ASP A 77 19.41 9.55 0.61
N ILE A 78 20.53 10.09 1.08
CA ILE A 78 20.69 11.51 1.45
C ILE A 78 20.66 12.46 0.25
N LYS A 79 20.75 11.96 -0.98
CA LYS A 79 20.78 12.78 -2.19
C LYS A 79 19.38 12.95 -2.79
N PHE A 80 18.42 12.12 -2.40
CA PHE A 80 17.07 12.17 -2.96
C PHE A 80 16.32 13.45 -2.54
N THR A 81 15.94 14.26 -3.52
CA THR A 81 15.37 15.61 -3.34
C THR A 81 13.87 15.68 -3.59
N ILE A 82 13.27 16.83 -3.27
CA ILE A 82 11.87 17.11 -3.59
C ILE A 82 11.63 17.11 -5.10
N GLN A 83 12.58 17.60 -5.89
CA GLN A 83 12.53 17.53 -7.34
C GLN A 83 12.44 16.09 -7.84
N ASP A 84 13.22 15.17 -7.29
CA ASP A 84 13.16 13.75 -7.66
C ASP A 84 11.79 13.14 -7.31
N MET A 85 11.23 13.53 -6.16
CA MET A 85 9.88 13.12 -5.77
C MET A 85 8.81 13.63 -6.77
N ILE A 86 8.99 14.81 -7.34
CA ILE A 86 8.10 15.39 -8.36
C ILE A 86 8.28 14.69 -9.71
N LYS A 87 9.50 14.34 -10.11
CA LYS A 87 9.74 13.54 -11.32
C LYS A 87 9.01 12.20 -11.25
N ILE A 88 8.99 11.55 -10.08
CA ILE A 88 8.19 10.33 -9.85
C ILE A 88 6.69 10.61 -9.98
N TYR A 89 6.21 11.76 -9.51
CA TYR A 89 4.80 12.14 -9.66
C TYR A 89 4.36 12.20 -11.13
N TYR A 90 5.20 12.75 -12.01
CA TYR A 90 4.95 12.82 -13.46
C TYR A 90 5.32 11.55 -14.23
N GLY A 91 5.87 10.53 -13.57
CA GLY A 91 6.31 9.29 -14.22
C GLY A 91 7.61 9.44 -15.03
N GLU A 92 8.39 10.49 -14.77
CA GLU A 92 9.66 10.79 -15.46
C GLU A 92 10.87 10.09 -14.82
N SER A 93 10.67 9.39 -13.70
CA SER A 93 11.73 8.69 -12.96
C SER A 93 11.30 7.28 -12.61
N ASP A 94 12.18 6.31 -12.85
CA ASP A 94 12.01 4.89 -12.55
C ASP A 94 12.61 4.50 -11.18
N TYR A 95 13.09 5.48 -10.39
CA TYR A 95 13.73 5.29 -9.08
C TYR A 95 13.01 4.28 -8.18
N ALA A 96 11.69 4.38 -8.14
CA ALA A 96 10.83 3.40 -7.49
C ALA A 96 9.48 3.34 -8.22
N LYS A 97 9.04 2.11 -8.50
CA LYS A 97 7.71 1.83 -9.03
C LYS A 97 6.95 1.02 -8.01
N TYR A 98 5.71 1.41 -7.74
CA TYR A 98 4.81 0.64 -6.92
C TYR A 98 4.46 -0.64 -7.68
N ASP A 99 4.81 -1.77 -7.07
CA ASP A 99 4.44 -3.07 -7.59
C ASP A 99 2.94 -3.30 -7.31
N ASN A 100 2.12 -3.06 -8.34
CA ASN A 100 0.69 -3.33 -8.30
C ASN A 100 0.40 -4.82 -8.04
N SER A 101 1.36 -5.73 -8.22
CA SER A 101 1.18 -7.14 -7.85
C SER A 101 0.96 -7.33 -6.34
N VAL A 102 1.46 -6.39 -5.53
CA VAL A 102 1.29 -6.39 -4.07
C VAL A 102 -0.17 -6.14 -3.67
N CYS A 103 -1.03 -5.64 -4.57
CA CYS A 103 -2.47 -5.46 -4.34
C CYS A 103 -3.36 -6.56 -4.94
N GLN A 104 -2.80 -7.65 -5.47
CA GLN A 104 -3.58 -8.72 -6.09
C GLN A 104 -4.63 -9.32 -5.15
N TRP A 105 -4.35 -9.42 -3.85
CA TRP A 105 -5.35 -9.84 -2.86
C TRP A 105 -6.56 -8.90 -2.82
N ASN A 106 -6.33 -7.59 -2.86
CA ASN A 106 -7.42 -6.61 -2.81
C ASN A 106 -8.28 -6.69 -4.08
N GLN A 107 -7.63 -6.89 -5.23
CA GLN A 107 -8.33 -7.08 -6.50
C GLN A 107 -9.13 -8.38 -6.47
N PHE A 108 -8.49 -9.50 -6.11
CA PHE A 108 -9.13 -10.80 -5.94
C PHE A 108 -10.34 -10.74 -5.00
N LEU A 109 -10.20 -10.11 -3.84
CA LEU A 109 -11.27 -9.98 -2.86
C LEU A 109 -12.41 -9.12 -3.40
N LYS A 110 -12.09 -8.02 -4.10
CA LYS A 110 -13.10 -7.18 -4.74
C LYS A 110 -13.88 -7.97 -5.79
N ASP A 111 -13.19 -8.68 -6.66
CA ASP A 111 -13.77 -9.48 -7.74
C ASP A 111 -14.65 -10.61 -7.18
N PHE A 112 -14.16 -11.33 -6.17
CA PHE A 112 -14.95 -12.33 -5.45
C PHE A 112 -16.21 -11.72 -4.83
N CYS A 113 -16.10 -10.59 -4.13
CA CYS A 113 -17.24 -9.95 -3.48
C CYS A 113 -18.27 -9.38 -4.47
N THR A 114 -17.86 -9.05 -5.69
CA THR A 114 -18.78 -8.64 -6.77
C THR A 114 -19.50 -9.81 -7.42
N ASP A 115 -19.01 -11.04 -7.24
CA ASP A 115 -19.67 -12.23 -7.75
C ASP A 115 -20.92 -12.58 -6.93
N GLU A 116 -22.04 -12.82 -7.61
CA GLU A 116 -23.29 -13.26 -6.98
C GLU A 116 -23.11 -14.57 -6.21
N CYS A 117 -22.27 -15.49 -6.68
CA CYS A 117 -21.97 -16.75 -5.99
C CYS A 117 -21.36 -16.52 -4.60
N SER A 118 -20.71 -15.36 -4.37
CA SER A 118 -20.19 -15.03 -3.04
C SER A 118 -21.29 -14.86 -1.99
N ASN A 119 -22.52 -14.55 -2.41
CA ASN A 119 -23.66 -14.38 -1.50
C ASN A 119 -24.11 -15.71 -0.85
N ASN A 120 -23.71 -16.84 -1.44
CA ASN A 120 -24.02 -18.18 -0.92
C ASN A 120 -23.15 -18.55 0.29
N TYR A 121 -22.17 -17.73 0.66
CA TYR A 121 -21.29 -17.99 1.80
C TYR A 121 -21.59 -17.06 2.97
N SER A 122 -21.63 -17.62 4.18
CA SER A 122 -21.84 -16.89 5.43
C SER A 122 -20.62 -16.03 5.79
N ASN A 123 -19.40 -16.58 5.62
CA ASN A 123 -18.14 -15.91 5.88
C ASN A 123 -17.32 -15.68 4.60
N LYS A 124 -17.72 -14.66 3.82
CA LYS A 124 -17.07 -14.29 2.55
C LYS A 124 -15.56 -14.07 2.66
N LEU A 125 -15.10 -13.38 3.70
CA LEU A 125 -13.68 -13.10 3.89
C LEU A 125 -12.87 -14.38 4.13
N LYS A 126 -13.43 -15.32 4.91
CA LYS A 126 -12.76 -16.61 5.14
C LYS A 126 -12.68 -17.42 3.85
N VAL A 127 -13.77 -17.50 3.09
CA VAL A 127 -13.79 -18.19 1.78
C VAL A 127 -12.79 -17.55 0.81
N ALA A 128 -12.80 -16.23 0.66
CA ALA A 128 -11.84 -15.52 -0.18
C ALA A 128 -10.39 -15.81 0.24
N SER A 129 -10.10 -15.84 1.54
CA SER A 129 -8.74 -16.11 2.04
C SER A 129 -8.26 -17.54 1.73
N ILE A 130 -9.17 -18.51 1.78
CA ILE A 130 -8.89 -19.92 1.43
C ILE A 130 -8.56 -19.99 -0.07
N LEU A 131 -9.42 -19.44 -0.92
CA LEU A 131 -9.21 -19.45 -2.38
C LEU A 131 -7.96 -18.70 -2.80
N TRP A 132 -7.69 -17.54 -2.19
CA TRP A 132 -6.51 -16.75 -2.46
C TRP A 132 -5.21 -17.50 -2.13
N LYS A 133 -5.21 -18.29 -1.05
CA LYS A 133 -4.05 -19.13 -0.71
C LYS A 133 -3.73 -20.10 -1.84
N GLU A 134 -4.74 -20.78 -2.37
CA GLU A 134 -4.59 -21.74 -3.48
C GLU A 134 -4.08 -21.06 -4.75
N VAL A 135 -4.69 -19.92 -5.11
CA VAL A 135 -4.32 -19.14 -6.31
C VAL A 135 -2.89 -18.62 -6.20
N LYS A 136 -2.48 -18.17 -5.01
CA LYS A 136 -1.13 -17.67 -4.73
C LYS A 136 -0.08 -18.77 -4.83
N GLU A 137 -0.38 -19.98 -4.37
CA GLU A 137 0.52 -21.14 -4.42
C GLU A 137 0.57 -21.80 -5.82
N SER A 138 -0.46 -21.58 -6.65
CA SER A 138 -0.49 -22.10 -8.03
C SER A 138 0.45 -21.36 -8.99
N LYS A 139 0.60 -21.87 -10.22
CA LYS A 139 1.26 -21.15 -11.34
C LYS A 139 0.30 -20.27 -12.15
N ASN A 140 -1.00 -20.32 -11.87
CA ASN A 140 -2.04 -19.64 -12.65
C ASN A 140 -2.05 -18.13 -12.40
N GLU A 141 -2.84 -17.37 -13.15
CA GLU A 141 -3.02 -15.94 -12.90
C GLU A 141 -3.62 -15.68 -11.51
N LYS A 142 -3.19 -14.58 -10.87
CA LYS A 142 -3.54 -14.23 -9.48
C LYS A 142 -4.84 -13.44 -9.44
N VAL A 143 -5.84 -13.96 -10.13
CA VAL A 143 -7.15 -13.34 -10.34
C VAL A 143 -8.25 -14.28 -9.84
N TYR A 144 -9.38 -13.70 -9.48
CA TYR A 144 -10.55 -14.50 -9.12
C TYR A 144 -11.20 -15.06 -10.38
N SER A 145 -11.64 -16.31 -10.31
CA SER A 145 -12.52 -16.92 -11.31
C SER A 145 -13.58 -17.78 -10.63
N LYS A 146 -14.77 -17.86 -11.23
CA LYS A 146 -15.86 -18.72 -10.73
C LYS A 146 -15.45 -20.19 -10.62
N GLN A 147 -14.54 -20.63 -11.48
CA GLN A 147 -14.03 -21.99 -11.49
C GLN A 147 -13.35 -22.38 -10.16
N LEU A 148 -12.70 -21.42 -9.47
CA LEU A 148 -12.09 -21.64 -8.16
C LEU A 148 -13.08 -22.12 -7.11
N LEU A 149 -14.35 -21.69 -7.20
CA LEU A 149 -15.40 -22.13 -6.28
C LEU A 149 -15.70 -23.62 -6.43
N ASN A 150 -15.67 -24.11 -7.67
CA ASN A 150 -15.92 -25.51 -7.97
C ASN A 150 -14.70 -26.38 -7.64
N GLU A 151 -13.50 -25.94 -8.04
CA GLU A 151 -12.24 -26.66 -7.81
C GLU A 151 -11.92 -26.85 -6.33
N HIS A 152 -12.20 -25.82 -5.52
CA HIS A 152 -11.93 -25.82 -4.09
C HIS A 152 -13.19 -25.94 -3.24
N ARG A 153 -14.30 -26.43 -3.83
CA ARG A 153 -15.60 -26.56 -3.15
C ARG A 153 -15.48 -27.25 -1.81
N TYR A 154 -14.77 -28.38 -1.75
CA TYR A 154 -14.55 -29.16 -0.53
C TYR A 154 -13.89 -28.38 0.61
N LYS A 155 -13.13 -27.31 0.32
CA LYS A 155 -12.48 -26.46 1.34
C LYS A 155 -13.39 -25.32 1.84
N ILE A 156 -14.43 -24.98 1.07
CA ILE A 156 -15.27 -23.80 1.33
C ILE A 156 -16.73 -24.16 1.64
N ASP A 157 -17.11 -25.44 1.48
CA ASP A 157 -18.47 -25.96 1.70
C ASP A 157 -18.96 -25.73 3.13
N GLU A 158 -18.07 -25.82 4.13
CA GLU A 158 -18.37 -25.52 5.55
C GLU A 158 -18.92 -24.10 5.75
N TYR A 159 -18.60 -23.17 4.84
CA TYR A 159 -19.03 -21.78 4.90
C TYR A 159 -20.25 -21.49 4.02
N HIS A 160 -20.76 -22.48 3.30
CA HIS A 160 -21.98 -22.36 2.51
C HIS A 160 -23.19 -22.13 3.44
N LYS A 161 -24.15 -21.32 2.99
CA LYS A 161 -25.45 -21.12 3.63
C LYS A 161 -26.40 -22.23 3.18
#